data_AF-A0A8D5FP80-F1
#
_entry.id   AF-A0A8D5FP80-F1
#
_cell.length_a   1.000
_cell.length_b   1.000
_cell.length_c   1.000
_cell.angle_alpha   90.00
_cell.angle_beta   90.00
_cell.angle_gamma   90.00
#
_symmetry.space_group_name_H-M   'P 1'
#
loop_
_entity.id
_entity.type
_entity.pdbx_description
1 polymer ?
#
loop_
_entity_poly.entity_id
_entity_poly.type
_entity_poly.pdbx_seq_one_letter_code
_entity_poly.pdbx_strand_id
1 'polypeptide(L)'
;MVRQAGGIVKKIIENTQFEKLFVGDNGGRPVFWPAPAIFDLAANRGIRLLPGSDPLPLAEEEQRAGSYGGAVSGECTVETPFADLKTILADQNVQITPFGNKQGVVRFFKTQIALRMP
;
A
#
# COMPACT_ATOMS: atom_id res chain seq x y z
N MET A 1 8.37 -7.39 -21.22
CA MET A 1 7.42 -6.29 -21.51
C MET A 1 6.71 -5.88 -20.21
N VAL A 2 7.42 -5.22 -19.27
CA VAL A 2 6.86 -4.58 -18.05
C VAL A 2 7.80 -3.43 -17.71
N ARG A 3 7.71 -2.29 -18.41
CA ARG A 3 8.57 -1.11 -18.13
C ARG A 3 7.84 0.24 -18.19
N GLN A 4 6.63 0.32 -18.75
CA GLN A 4 5.93 1.61 -18.87
C GLN A 4 5.33 2.08 -17.52
N ALA A 5 4.67 1.19 -16.77
CA ALA A 5 4.02 1.57 -15.51
C ALA A 5 5.01 2.10 -14.46
N GLY A 6 6.14 1.41 -14.23
CA GLY A 6 7.15 1.85 -13.26
C GLY A 6 7.80 3.19 -13.62
N GLY A 7 8.03 3.45 -14.91
CA GLY A 7 8.57 4.73 -15.38
C GLY A 7 7.59 5.90 -15.18
N ILE A 8 6.28 5.65 -15.35
CA ILE A 8 5.24 6.66 -15.10
C ILE A 8 5.13 6.98 -13.60
N VAL A 9 5.05 5.95 -12.74
CA VAL A 9 4.98 6.17 -11.28
C VAL A 9 6.21 6.91 -10.78
N LYS A 10 7.40 6.55 -11.28
CA LYS A 10 8.64 7.26 -10.97
C LYS A 10 8.56 8.74 -11.35
N LYS A 11 8.13 9.06 -12.58
CA LYS A 11 7.94 10.45 -13.02
C LYS A 11 6.93 11.21 -12.16
N ILE A 12 5.84 10.56 -11.74
CA ILE A 12 4.87 11.19 -10.83
C ILE A 12 5.55 11.54 -9.51
N ILE A 13 6.27 10.61 -8.88
CA ILE A 13 6.96 10.87 -7.61
C ILE A 13 8.04 11.97 -7.74
N GLU A 14 8.78 11.98 -8.84
CA GLU A 14 9.85 12.96 -9.09
C GLU A 14 9.31 14.38 -9.33
N ASN A 15 8.21 14.51 -10.09
CA ASN A 15 7.75 15.82 -10.58
C ASN A 15 6.61 16.42 -9.75
N THR A 16 6.24 15.79 -8.64
CA THR A 16 5.05 16.16 -7.86
C THR A 16 5.44 16.56 -6.43
N GLN A 17 4.72 17.55 -5.88
CA GLN A 17 4.82 18.00 -4.47
C GLN A 17 3.46 17.89 -3.76
N PHE A 18 2.64 16.89 -4.09
CA PHE A 18 1.33 16.74 -3.46
C PHE A 18 1.48 16.31 -1.99
N GLU A 19 1.05 17.16 -1.07
CA GLU A 19 0.94 16.85 0.36
C GLU A 19 -0.02 15.68 0.64
N LYS A 20 -0.87 15.33 -0.32
CA LYS A 20 -1.90 14.28 -0.22
C LYS A 20 -1.66 13.10 -1.18
N LEU A 21 -0.43 12.94 -1.68
CA LEU A 21 -0.03 11.77 -2.45
C LEU A 21 0.61 10.73 -1.54
N PHE A 22 0.26 9.47 -1.80
CA PHE A 22 0.79 8.32 -1.08
C PHE A 22 1.21 7.23 -2.06
N VAL A 23 2.19 6.42 -1.65
CA VAL A 23 2.57 5.21 -2.38
C VAL A 23 1.97 4.00 -1.67
N GLY A 24 1.17 3.21 -2.39
CA GLY A 24 0.59 1.99 -1.84
C GLY A 24 1.62 0.87 -1.67
N ASP A 25 1.66 0.23 -0.50
CA ASP A 25 2.34 -1.05 -0.27
C ASP A 25 1.31 -2.19 -0.25
N ASN A 26 1.20 -2.89 -1.38
CA ASN A 26 0.27 -4.01 -1.54
C ASN A 26 0.72 -5.22 -0.70
N GLY A 27 -0.18 -5.71 0.18
CA GLY A 27 0.05 -6.84 1.08
C GLY A 27 0.18 -8.20 0.38
N GLY A 28 -0.18 -8.29 -0.89
CA GLY A 28 0.09 -9.39 -1.81
C GLY A 28 1.54 -9.47 -2.30
N ARG A 29 2.39 -8.45 -2.05
CA ARG A 29 3.84 -8.61 -2.25
C ARG A 29 4.35 -9.69 -1.27
N PRO A 30 5.03 -10.75 -1.77
CA PRO A 30 5.67 -11.74 -0.92
C PRO A 30 6.62 -11.14 0.11
N VAL A 31 6.59 -11.70 1.32
CA VAL A 31 7.46 -11.30 2.44
C VAL A 31 8.97 -11.33 2.11
N PHE A 32 9.40 -12.19 1.19
CA PHE A 32 10.81 -12.38 0.84
C PHE A 32 11.31 -11.46 -0.28
N TRP A 33 10.42 -10.69 -0.93
CA TRP A 33 10.88 -9.72 -1.90
C TRP A 33 11.35 -8.44 -1.22
N PRO A 34 12.50 -7.89 -1.66
CA PRO A 34 12.94 -6.59 -1.17
C PRO A 34 11.89 -5.53 -1.48
N ALA A 35 11.88 -4.48 -0.65
CA ALA A 35 11.07 -3.31 -0.96
C ALA A 35 11.48 -2.74 -2.33
N PRO A 36 10.53 -2.36 -3.20
CA PRO A 36 10.84 -1.72 -4.47
C PRO A 36 11.57 -0.39 -4.25
N ALA A 37 12.60 -0.09 -5.05
CA ALA A 37 13.38 1.15 -4.96
C ALA A 37 12.53 2.44 -5.07
N ILE A 38 11.31 2.34 -5.59
CA ILE A 38 10.36 3.46 -5.65
C ILE A 38 9.84 3.88 -4.27
N PHE A 39 9.94 3.00 -3.26
CA PHE A 39 9.58 3.31 -1.89
C PHE A 39 10.61 4.23 -1.26
N ASP A 40 11.89 3.97 -1.47
CA ASP A 40 12.98 4.83 -1.01
C ASP A 40 12.91 6.20 -1.72
N LEU A 41 12.63 6.20 -3.03
CA LEU A 41 12.41 7.44 -3.79
C LEU A 41 11.25 8.25 -3.21
N ALA A 42 10.12 7.62 -2.88
CA ALA A 42 8.98 8.29 -2.27
C ALA A 42 9.33 8.86 -0.88
N ALA A 43 9.99 8.06 -0.04
CA ALA A 43 10.41 8.49 1.30
C ALA A 43 11.36 9.70 1.24
N ASN A 44 12.35 9.70 0.34
CA ASN A 44 13.26 10.82 0.11
C ASN A 44 12.56 12.10 -0.39
N ARG A 45 11.33 11.98 -0.90
CA ARG A 45 10.49 13.09 -1.36
C ARG A 45 9.43 13.48 -0.33
N GLY A 46 9.43 12.89 0.86
CA GLY A 46 8.40 13.10 1.89
C GLY A 46 7.03 12.50 1.53
N ILE A 47 6.97 11.65 0.51
CA ILE A 47 5.75 10.94 0.10
C ILE A 47 5.64 9.67 0.94
N ARG A 48 4.51 9.55 1.65
CA ARG A 48 4.30 8.51 2.64
C ARG A 48 3.83 7.20 2.00
N LEU A 49 4.16 6.09 2.65
CA LEU A 49 3.71 4.76 2.27
C LEU A 49 2.39 4.40 2.97
N LEU A 50 1.43 3.85 2.23
CA LEU A 50 0.18 3.31 2.77
C LEU A 50 0.08 1.80 2.52
N PRO A 51 0.26 0.97 3.55
CA PRO A 51 0.05 -0.46 3.43
C PRO A 51 -1.44 -0.81 3.29
N GLY A 52 -1.76 -1.79 2.46
CA GLY A 52 -3.13 -2.26 2.26
C GLY A 52 -3.18 -3.69 1.76
N SER A 53 -4.20 -4.44 2.18
CA SER A 53 -4.35 -5.86 1.86
C SER A 53 -4.51 -6.15 0.37
N ASP A 54 -5.20 -5.26 -0.34
CA ASP A 54 -5.46 -5.28 -1.79
C ASP A 54 -5.75 -6.70 -2.34
N PRO A 55 -6.86 -7.32 -1.91
CA PRO A 55 -7.15 -8.72 -2.21
C PRO A 55 -7.35 -8.94 -3.71
N LEU A 56 -6.85 -10.07 -4.20
CA LEU A 56 -6.97 -10.44 -5.60
C LEU A 56 -8.39 -10.98 -5.91
N PRO A 57 -8.85 -10.99 -7.17
CA PRO A 57 -10.19 -11.45 -7.55
C PRO A 57 -10.30 -12.98 -7.53
N LEU A 58 -10.09 -13.59 -6.37
CA LEU A 58 -10.13 -15.05 -6.15
C LEU A 58 -10.99 -15.34 -4.92
N ALA A 59 -11.70 -16.46 -4.95
CA ALA A 59 -12.67 -16.83 -3.90
C ALA A 59 -12.09 -17.22 -2.53
N GLU A 60 -10.77 -17.12 -2.33
CA GLU A 60 -10.12 -17.30 -1.01
C GLU A 60 -9.54 -15.97 -0.47
N GLU A 61 -9.62 -14.90 -1.27
CA GLU A 61 -9.00 -13.61 -0.97
C GLU A 61 -9.94 -12.66 -0.22
N GLU A 62 -11.23 -12.97 -0.08
CA GLU A 62 -12.14 -12.21 0.78
C GLU A 62 -11.67 -12.23 2.24
N GLN A 63 -11.05 -13.33 2.68
CA GLN A 63 -10.44 -13.47 4.01
C GLN A 63 -9.22 -12.56 4.22
N ARG A 64 -8.69 -11.94 3.15
CA ARG A 64 -7.58 -11.00 3.25
C ARG A 64 -8.03 -9.55 3.35
N ALA A 65 -9.28 -9.22 3.03
CA ALA A 65 -9.76 -7.87 3.16
C ALA A 65 -9.57 -7.39 4.61
N GLY A 66 -8.75 -6.35 4.81
CA GLY A 66 -8.45 -5.80 6.13
C GLY A 66 -7.46 -6.60 6.99
N SER A 67 -6.88 -7.71 6.49
CA SER A 67 -5.91 -8.49 7.28
C SER A 67 -4.48 -7.91 7.29
N TYR A 68 -4.21 -6.93 6.42
CA TYR A 68 -2.97 -6.17 6.34
C TYR A 68 -3.29 -4.71 6.00
N GLY A 69 -2.65 -3.77 6.70
CA GLY A 69 -2.95 -2.35 6.53
C GLY A 69 -2.07 -1.45 7.37
N GLY A 70 -2.42 -0.17 7.43
CA GLY A 70 -1.73 0.85 8.21
C GLY A 70 -2.57 1.31 9.38
N ALA A 71 -2.01 1.29 10.59
CA ALA A 71 -2.59 1.86 11.78
C ALA A 71 -2.02 3.27 12.03
N VAL A 72 -2.89 4.19 12.40
CA VAL A 72 -2.54 5.56 12.81
C VAL A 72 -3.27 5.90 14.09
N SER A 73 -2.70 6.81 14.89
CA SER A 73 -3.35 7.35 16.08
C SER A 73 -3.83 8.77 15.78
N GLY A 74 -5.05 9.06 16.21
CA GLY A 74 -5.69 10.37 16.04
C GLY A 74 -7.16 10.30 16.42
N GLU A 75 -7.81 11.46 16.44
CA GLU A 75 -9.22 11.59 16.76
C GLU A 75 -10.02 11.89 15.49
N CYS A 76 -11.16 11.22 15.32
CA CYS A 76 -12.10 11.47 14.25
C CYS A 76 -13.43 11.93 14.86
N THR A 77 -13.97 13.02 14.34
CA THR A 77 -15.32 13.48 14.64
C THR A 77 -16.36 12.57 13.99
N VAL A 78 -17.58 12.55 14.54
CA VAL A 78 -18.68 11.73 14.00
C VAL A 78 -19.22 12.35 12.71
N GLU A 79 -19.13 13.67 12.59
CA GLU A 79 -19.64 14.46 11.49
C GLU A 79 -18.75 14.32 10.24
N THR A 80 -17.42 14.26 10.42
CA THR A 80 -16.47 14.24 9.29
C THR A 80 -15.33 13.23 9.43
N PRO A 81 -15.60 11.95 9.76
CA PRO A 81 -14.56 10.97 10.11
C PRO A 81 -13.55 10.73 8.98
N PHE A 82 -13.99 10.75 7.72
CA PHE A 82 -13.09 10.57 6.57
C PHE A 82 -12.28 11.81 6.23
N ALA A 83 -12.78 13.02 6.55
CA ALA A 83 -11.99 14.23 6.38
C ALA A 83 -10.87 14.26 7.42
N ASP A 84 -11.20 13.92 8.67
CA ASP A 84 -10.26 13.87 9.79
C ASP A 84 -9.20 12.80 9.53
N LEU A 85 -9.61 11.61 9.08
CA LEU A 85 -8.67 10.55 8.68
C LEU A 85 -7.71 11.02 7.59
N LYS A 86 -8.19 11.73 6.56
CA LYS A 86 -7.30 12.28 5.51
C LYS A 86 -6.30 13.30 6.09
N THR A 87 -6.72 14.11 7.06
CA THR A 87 -5.84 15.06 7.76
C THR A 87 -4.78 14.33 8.57
N ILE A 88 -5.17 13.33 9.36
CA ILE A 88 -4.27 12.47 10.14
C ILE A 88 -3.24 11.78 9.21
N LEU A 89 -3.71 11.24 8.08
CA LEU A 89 -2.83 10.59 7.10
C LEU A 89 -1.91 11.58 6.38
N ALA A 90 -2.29 12.85 6.23
CA ALA A 90 -1.44 13.87 5.61
C ALA A 90 -0.38 14.43 6.59
N ASP A 91 -0.61 14.35 7.90
CA ASP A 91 0.33 14.84 8.92
C ASP A 91 1.59 13.96 8.99
N GLN A 92 2.73 14.54 8.60
CA GLN A 92 4.04 13.88 8.59
C GLN A 92 4.54 13.50 10.00
N ASN A 93 3.99 14.08 11.06
CA ASN A 93 4.35 13.74 12.44
C ASN A 93 3.61 12.51 12.96
N VAL A 94 2.48 12.14 12.34
CA VAL A 94 1.77 10.90 12.66
C VAL A 94 2.53 9.74 12.05
N GLN A 95 2.75 8.65 12.78
CA GLN A 95 3.36 7.43 12.21
C GLN A 95 2.27 6.50 11.66
N ILE A 96 2.44 6.04 10.41
CA ILE A 96 1.65 4.92 9.86
C ILE A 96 2.40 3.63 10.18
N THR A 97 1.86 2.83 11.09
CA THR A 97 2.45 1.56 11.51
C THR A 97 1.78 0.41 10.76
N PRO A 98 2.52 -0.39 9.97
CA PRO A 98 1.94 -1.57 9.33
C PRO A 98 1.44 -2.57 10.37
N PHE A 99 0.26 -3.16 10.14
CA PHE A 99 -0.25 -4.28 10.91
C PHE A 99 -0.53 -5.48 10.01
N GLY A 100 -0.59 -6.67 10.61
CA GLY A 100 -0.87 -7.91 9.90
C GLY A 100 0.32 -8.46 9.12
N ASN A 101 0.06 -9.44 8.27
CA ASN A 101 1.11 -10.15 7.53
C ASN A 101 0.93 -10.01 6.01
N LYS A 102 2.04 -9.73 5.33
CA LYS A 102 2.12 -9.86 3.87
C LYS A 102 1.96 -11.31 3.44
N GLN A 103 1.74 -11.54 2.15
CA GLN A 103 1.51 -12.88 1.63
C GLN A 103 2.75 -13.78 1.80
N GLY A 104 2.55 -14.96 2.39
CA GLY A 104 3.58 -15.99 2.50
C GLY A 104 3.90 -16.63 1.15
N VAL A 105 5.05 -17.31 1.08
CA VAL A 105 5.61 -17.85 -0.18
C VAL A 105 4.65 -18.81 -0.89
N VAL A 106 4.15 -19.81 -0.18
CA VAL A 106 3.25 -20.84 -0.75
C VAL A 106 1.96 -20.21 -1.26
N ARG A 107 1.34 -19.34 -0.45
CA ARG A 107 0.10 -18.68 -0.83
C ARG A 107 0.31 -17.79 -2.05
N PHE A 108 1.43 -17.06 -2.13
CA PHE A 108 1.74 -16.24 -3.29
C PHE A 108 1.76 -17.07 -4.58
N PHE A 109 2.50 -18.18 -4.64
CA PHE A 109 2.54 -19.01 -5.85
C PHE A 109 1.18 -19.63 -6.19
N LYS A 110 0.44 -20.14 -5.20
CA LYS A 110 -0.93 -20.66 -5.40
C LYS A 110 -1.82 -19.60 -6.05
N THR A 111 -1.82 -18.39 -5.50
CA THR A 111 -2.63 -17.28 -5.99
C THR A 111 -2.18 -16.82 -7.39
N GLN A 112 -0.88 -16.78 -7.68
CA GLN A 112 -0.37 -16.44 -9.02
C GLN A 112 -0.73 -17.48 -10.09
N ILE A 113 -0.78 -18.75 -9.72
CA ILE A 113 -1.24 -19.85 -10.59
C ILE A 113 -2.74 -19.70 -10.85
N ALA A 114 -3.55 -19.56 -9.80
CA ALA A 114 -5.01 -19.45 -9.91
C ALA A 114 -5.46 -18.24 -10.76
N LEU A 115 -4.73 -17.12 -10.73
CA LEU A 115 -5.01 -15.97 -11.59
C LEU A 115 -4.77 -16.21 -13.09
N ARG A 116 -3.91 -17.18 -13.44
CA ARG A 116 -3.47 -17.42 -14.83
C ARG A 116 -4.07 -18.69 -15.42
N MET A 117 -4.51 -19.60 -14.57
CA MET A 117 -5.16 -20.85 -14.93
C MET A 117 -6.50 -20.90 -14.21
N PRO A 118 -7.53 -20.21 -14.75
CA PRO A 118 -8.88 -20.23 -14.19
C PRO A 118 -9.52 -21.61 -14.28
#